data_AF-A0A928KJW0-F1
#
_entry.id   AF-A0A928KJW0-F1
#
_cell.length_a   1.000
_cell.length_b   1.000
_cell.length_c   1.000
_cell.angle_alpha   90.00
_cell.angle_beta   90.00
_cell.angle_gamma   90.00
#
_symmetry.space_group_name_H-M   'P 1'
#
loop_
_entity.id
_entity.type
_entity.pdbx_description
1 polymer ?
#
loop_
_entity_poly.entity_id
_entity_poly.type
_entity_poly.pdbx_seq_one_letter_code
_entity_poly.pdbx_strand_id
1 'polypeptide(L)'
;MLNNLTTKKNIRTFSICPENVTGEKGGGAKATLENGTAANAARDLGVGWKVNPYFILPGDGTTTVLADIKGQGAIKHIWVTDAASSRQLILRIYFDGQKKPAVEAPLGDFFCNGKYEYRQLSSLAMCLNPGKGMNCYFEMPYFSACRVEVQNLGGSCALYYQIDCEEKVIPKDSLYFHAQYRRTNPLPY
;
A
#
# COMPACT_ATOMS: atom_id res chain seq x y z
N MET A 1 4.56 -14.97 -18.42
CA MET A 1 3.70 -14.44 -17.32
C MET A 1 2.35 -15.10 -17.19
N LEU A 2 1.83 -15.76 -18.23
CA LEU A 2 0.54 -16.48 -18.15
C LEU A 2 0.67 -17.99 -17.96
N ASN A 3 1.91 -18.50 -17.92
CA ASN A 3 2.17 -19.92 -17.66
C ASN A 3 1.68 -20.27 -16.24
N ASN A 4 0.99 -21.40 -16.10
CA ASN A 4 0.43 -21.91 -14.83
C ASN A 4 -0.71 -21.07 -14.23
N LEU A 5 -1.36 -20.17 -15.00
CA LEU A 5 -2.52 -19.42 -14.54
C LEU A 5 -3.68 -20.34 -14.12
N THR A 6 -3.86 -21.46 -14.82
CA THR A 6 -4.91 -22.45 -14.55
C THR A 6 -4.52 -23.50 -13.51
N THR A 7 -3.27 -23.48 -13.03
CA THR A 7 -2.77 -24.47 -12.06
C THR A 7 -3.24 -24.10 -10.66
N LYS A 8 -3.89 -25.04 -9.98
CA LYS A 8 -4.28 -24.87 -8.57
C LYS A 8 -3.04 -24.61 -7.71
N LYS A 9 -3.06 -23.54 -6.94
CA LYS A 9 -2.05 -23.23 -5.92
C LYS A 9 -2.65 -23.45 -4.55
N ASN A 10 -1.91 -24.14 -3.66
CA ASN A 10 -2.30 -24.29 -2.27
C ASN A 10 -1.74 -23.11 -1.44
N ILE A 11 -2.30 -21.93 -1.66
CA ILE A 11 -1.90 -20.68 -1.01
C ILE A 11 -3.14 -19.97 -0.48
N ARG A 12 -2.99 -19.23 0.61
CA ARG A 12 -4.03 -18.32 1.10
C ARG A 12 -3.73 -16.93 0.58
N THR A 13 -4.75 -16.26 0.04
CA THR A 13 -4.67 -14.84 -0.30
C THR A 13 -5.45 -14.02 0.70
N PHE A 14 -5.01 -12.80 0.94
CA PHE A 14 -5.72 -11.82 1.77
C PHE A 14 -5.35 -10.41 1.32
N SER A 15 -6.17 -9.45 1.73
CA SER A 15 -6.00 -8.04 1.38
C SER A 15 -6.09 -7.20 2.66
N ILE A 16 -5.19 -6.23 2.79
CA ILE A 16 -5.24 -5.21 3.84
C ILE A 16 -5.66 -3.89 3.24
N CYS A 17 -6.62 -3.23 3.89
CA CYS A 17 -7.16 -1.94 3.47
C CYS A 17 -7.74 -1.19 4.69
N PRO A 18 -8.18 0.07 4.54
CA PRO A 18 -8.79 0.84 5.64
C PRO A 18 -9.99 0.18 6.36
N GLU A 19 -10.71 -0.71 5.67
CA GLU A 19 -11.82 -1.49 6.24
C GLU A 19 -11.38 -2.75 6.97
N ASN A 20 -10.18 -3.26 6.69
CA ASN A 20 -9.67 -4.52 7.21
C ASN A 20 -8.14 -4.43 7.35
N VAL A 21 -7.70 -3.75 8.39
CA VAL A 21 -6.28 -3.47 8.64
C VAL A 21 -5.46 -4.72 8.99
N THR A 22 -6.13 -5.80 9.39
CA THR A 22 -5.49 -7.09 9.72
C THR A 22 -5.51 -8.07 8.54
N GLY A 23 -6.38 -7.86 7.55
CA GLY A 23 -6.59 -8.79 6.44
C GLY A 23 -7.24 -10.10 6.86
N GLU A 24 -7.87 -10.15 8.04
CA GLU A 24 -8.55 -11.35 8.53
C GLU A 24 -9.76 -11.71 7.66
N LYS A 25 -10.11 -12.99 7.63
CA LYS A 25 -11.28 -13.46 6.88
C LYS A 25 -12.55 -12.84 7.48
N GLY A 26 -13.34 -12.18 6.64
CA GLY A 26 -14.56 -11.49 7.08
C GLY A 26 -14.28 -10.21 7.89
N GLY A 27 -13.07 -9.67 7.84
CA GLY A 27 -12.67 -8.46 8.56
C GLY A 27 -13.20 -7.15 7.98
N GLY A 28 -13.63 -7.12 6.72
CA GLY A 28 -14.08 -5.90 6.05
C GLY A 28 -15.52 -5.50 6.36
N ALA A 29 -15.86 -4.24 6.08
CA ALA A 29 -17.21 -3.69 6.22
C ALA A 29 -17.76 -3.73 7.66
N LYS A 30 -16.87 -3.71 8.65
CA LYS A 30 -17.22 -3.71 10.08
C LYS A 30 -17.40 -2.30 10.66
N ALA A 31 -17.01 -1.26 9.94
CA ALA A 31 -17.06 0.12 10.43
C ALA A 31 -18.52 0.59 10.61
N THR A 32 -18.80 1.22 11.75
CA THR A 32 -20.07 1.90 12.01
C THR A 32 -20.06 3.31 11.41
N LEU A 33 -21.25 3.91 11.25
CA LEU A 33 -21.36 5.30 10.78
C LEU A 33 -20.70 6.30 11.74
N GLU A 34 -20.62 5.99 13.03
CA GLU A 34 -19.95 6.84 14.02
C GLU A 34 -18.44 6.91 13.80
N ASN A 35 -17.83 5.79 13.38
CA ASN A 35 -16.38 5.64 13.32
C ASN A 35 -15.81 5.66 11.89
N GLY A 36 -16.66 5.66 10.87
CA GLY A 36 -16.23 5.57 9.48
C GLY A 36 -15.95 6.92 8.84
N THR A 37 -14.87 6.98 8.06
CA THR A 37 -14.46 8.19 7.34
C THR A 37 -15.45 8.65 6.25
N ALA A 38 -16.32 7.77 5.77
CA ALA A 38 -17.32 8.08 4.74
C ALA A 38 -18.78 7.96 5.25
N ALA A 39 -19.01 8.15 6.54
CA ALA A 39 -20.32 8.04 7.18
C ALA A 39 -21.45 8.78 6.46
N ASN A 40 -21.22 10.02 6.02
CA ASN A 40 -22.22 10.82 5.32
C ASN A 40 -22.66 10.21 3.98
N ALA A 41 -21.71 9.62 3.25
CA ALA A 41 -21.99 8.93 1.99
C ALA A 41 -22.68 7.58 2.23
N ALA A 42 -22.38 6.92 3.35
CA ALA A 42 -22.93 5.62 3.73
C ALA A 42 -24.13 5.70 4.71
N ARG A 43 -24.71 6.88 4.92
CA ARG A 43 -25.70 7.18 5.98
C ARG A 43 -26.92 6.23 6.02
N ASP A 44 -27.30 5.67 4.87
CA ASP A 44 -28.45 4.77 4.72
C ASP A 44 -28.04 3.27 4.65
N LEU A 45 -26.75 2.97 4.86
CA LEU A 45 -26.15 1.65 4.66
C LEU A 45 -25.59 1.06 5.96
N GLY A 46 -24.61 1.73 6.59
CA GLY A 46 -23.98 1.25 7.82
C GLY A 46 -23.16 -0.04 7.69
N VAL A 47 -23.08 -0.82 8.78
CA VAL A 47 -22.28 -2.06 8.87
C VAL A 47 -22.71 -3.06 7.80
N GLY A 48 -21.74 -3.73 7.18
CA GLY A 48 -21.93 -4.59 6.01
C GLY A 48 -21.64 -3.87 4.67
N TRP A 49 -21.50 -2.55 4.69
CA TRP A 49 -21.10 -1.73 3.54
C TRP A 49 -19.77 -1.01 3.77
N LYS A 50 -19.26 -0.32 2.75
CA LYS A 50 -17.98 0.39 2.77
C LYS A 50 -18.13 1.78 3.42
N VAL A 51 -18.01 1.82 4.74
CA VAL A 51 -18.24 3.00 5.60
C VAL A 51 -16.92 3.74 5.94
N ASN A 52 -15.79 3.04 5.90
CA ASN A 52 -14.42 3.52 6.10
C ASN A 52 -13.49 3.21 4.91
N PRO A 53 -13.69 3.79 3.72
CA PRO A 53 -12.91 3.48 2.51
C PRO A 53 -11.46 3.99 2.50
N TYR A 54 -11.10 4.93 3.37
CA TYR A 54 -9.79 5.59 3.43
C TYR A 54 -9.37 5.90 4.86
N PHE A 55 -8.09 6.19 5.05
CA PHE A 55 -7.58 6.85 6.24
C PHE A 55 -7.47 8.35 6.03
N ILE A 56 -7.63 9.11 7.10
CA ILE A 56 -7.17 10.50 7.17
C ILE A 56 -5.79 10.48 7.82
N LEU A 57 -4.75 10.77 7.04
CA LEU A 57 -3.39 10.88 7.53
C LEU A 57 -3.21 12.25 8.19
N PRO A 58 -2.85 12.34 9.49
CA PRO A 58 -2.56 13.61 10.15
C PRO A 58 -1.41 14.33 9.45
N GLY A 59 -1.47 15.67 9.41
CA GLY A 59 -0.45 16.51 8.77
C GLY A 59 0.65 17.02 9.71
N ASP A 60 1.03 16.21 10.69
CA ASP A 60 1.89 16.60 11.82
C ASP A 60 3.23 15.84 11.85
N GLY A 61 3.57 15.13 10.78
CA GLY A 61 4.75 14.27 10.72
C GLY A 61 4.53 12.86 11.25
N THR A 62 3.31 12.51 11.68
CA THR A 62 2.97 11.18 12.20
C THR A 62 3.14 10.09 11.14
N THR A 63 3.64 8.95 11.61
CA THR A 63 3.71 7.71 10.83
C THR A 63 2.46 6.88 11.08
N THR A 64 1.75 6.55 10.01
CA THR A 64 0.59 5.65 10.04
C THR A 64 1.00 4.28 9.50
N VAL A 65 0.76 3.23 10.28
CA VAL A 65 0.95 1.84 9.82
C VAL A 65 -0.22 1.45 8.95
N LEU A 66 0.06 1.06 7.70
CA LEU A 66 -0.95 0.60 6.75
C LEU A 66 -1.12 -0.92 6.80
N ALA A 67 -0.03 -1.65 7.08
CA ALA A 67 -0.06 -3.09 7.27
C ALA A 67 1.01 -3.52 8.27
N ASP A 68 0.66 -4.43 9.18
CA ASP A 68 1.60 -5.18 10.02
C ASP A 68 1.28 -6.67 9.93
N ILE A 69 1.98 -7.36 9.03
CA ILE A 69 1.74 -8.73 8.64
C ILE A 69 2.70 -9.64 9.38
N LYS A 70 2.18 -10.73 9.95
CA LYS A 70 2.99 -11.81 10.55
C LYS A 70 2.93 -13.06 9.68
N GLY A 71 3.98 -13.88 9.79
CA GLY A 71 4.13 -15.11 9.03
C GLY A 71 4.90 -14.93 7.73
N GLN A 72 4.97 -15.99 6.95
CA GLN A 72 5.72 -16.06 5.71
C GLN A 72 4.81 -15.81 4.50
N GLY A 73 5.27 -15.02 3.53
CA GLY A 73 4.47 -14.71 2.36
C GLY A 73 5.10 -13.69 1.43
N ALA A 74 4.29 -13.11 0.56
CA ALA A 74 4.70 -12.04 -0.32
C ALA A 74 3.57 -11.04 -0.57
N ILE A 75 3.92 -9.75 -0.63
CA ILE A 75 3.05 -8.75 -1.25
C ILE A 75 3.06 -9.02 -2.75
N LYS A 76 1.88 -9.05 -3.36
CA LYS A 76 1.68 -9.28 -4.80
C LYS A 76 1.17 -8.06 -5.54
N HIS A 77 0.46 -7.19 -4.83
CA HIS A 77 -0.07 -5.97 -5.41
C HIS A 77 -0.25 -4.91 -4.33
N ILE A 78 0.06 -3.66 -4.69
CA ILE A 78 -0.29 -2.48 -3.91
C ILE A 78 -1.04 -1.53 -4.84
N TRP A 79 -2.26 -1.18 -4.48
CA TRP A 79 -2.99 -0.05 -5.05
C TRP A 79 -3.07 1.08 -4.04
N VAL A 80 -2.91 2.32 -4.51
CA VAL A 80 -3.05 3.51 -3.68
C VAL A 80 -3.56 4.69 -4.49
N THR A 81 -4.35 5.56 -3.85
CA THR A 81 -4.57 6.93 -4.29
C THR A 81 -4.64 7.84 -3.08
N ASP A 82 -4.11 9.05 -3.23
CA ASP A 82 -4.03 10.04 -2.15
C ASP A 82 -4.54 11.41 -2.60
N ALA A 83 -4.93 12.21 -1.61
CA ALA A 83 -5.31 13.62 -1.79
C ALA A 83 -4.15 14.60 -1.57
N ALA A 84 -2.90 14.12 -1.41
CA ALA A 84 -1.75 14.98 -1.27
C ALA A 84 -1.40 15.68 -2.60
N SER A 85 -0.75 16.84 -2.47
CA SER A 85 -0.37 17.71 -3.58
C SER A 85 1.13 17.73 -3.85
N SER A 86 1.94 17.04 -3.03
CA SER A 86 3.41 17.07 -3.14
C SER A 86 4.06 15.83 -2.51
N ARG A 87 5.39 15.77 -2.56
CA ARG A 87 6.28 14.69 -2.05
C ARG A 87 6.30 14.52 -0.52
N GLN A 88 5.20 14.80 0.15
CA GLN A 88 5.12 14.85 1.61
C GLN A 88 4.73 13.52 2.25
N LEU A 89 4.17 12.58 1.48
CA LEU A 89 3.91 11.22 1.94
C LEU A 89 5.15 10.36 1.71
N ILE A 90 5.75 9.83 2.76
CA ILE A 90 6.93 8.97 2.69
C ILE A 90 6.51 7.53 2.96
N LEU A 91 6.59 6.67 1.94
CA LEU A 91 6.34 5.24 2.03
C LEU A 91 7.56 4.53 2.58
N ARG A 92 7.36 3.66 3.57
CA ARG A 92 8.38 2.74 4.07
C ARG A 92 7.86 1.31 4.14
N ILE A 93 8.69 0.37 3.71
CA ILE A 93 8.41 -1.08 3.82
C ILE A 93 9.58 -1.77 4.52
N TYR A 94 9.26 -2.55 5.54
CA TYR A 94 10.21 -3.33 6.34
C TYR A 94 9.87 -4.81 6.20
N PHE A 95 10.90 -5.64 6.11
CA PHE A 95 10.77 -7.08 6.09
C PHE A 95 11.48 -7.67 7.31
N ASP A 96 10.87 -8.69 7.92
CA ASP A 96 11.47 -9.57 8.91
C ASP A 96 12.11 -8.86 10.11
N GLY A 97 11.43 -7.82 10.60
CA GLY A 97 11.86 -7.06 11.78
C GLY A 97 13.13 -6.22 11.57
N GLN A 98 13.57 -6.03 10.33
CA GLN A 98 14.72 -5.18 10.03
C GLN A 98 14.49 -3.75 10.52
N LYS A 99 15.52 -3.16 11.14
CA LYS A 99 15.47 -1.79 11.68
C LYS A 99 15.46 -0.72 10.58
N LYS A 100 16.07 -1.01 9.44
CA LYS A 100 16.11 -0.10 8.28
C LYS A 100 15.05 -0.54 7.28
N PRO A 101 14.30 0.40 6.68
CA PRO A 101 13.34 0.05 5.65
C PRO A 101 14.06 -0.43 4.39
N ALA A 102 13.54 -1.49 3.77
CA ALA A 102 14.00 -1.97 2.47
C ALA A 102 13.54 -1.04 1.33
N VAL A 103 12.35 -0.47 1.49
CA VAL A 103 11.79 0.57 0.62
C VAL A 103 11.66 1.87 1.41
N GLU A 104 12.27 2.96 0.93
CA GLU A 104 12.05 4.32 1.47
C GLU A 104 12.04 5.33 0.31
N ALA A 105 10.87 5.91 0.06
CA ALA A 105 10.67 6.87 -1.03
C ALA A 105 9.42 7.73 -0.79
N PRO A 106 9.34 8.96 -1.35
CA PRO A 106 8.07 9.63 -1.48
C PRO A 106 7.07 8.73 -2.23
N LEU A 107 5.83 8.66 -1.74
CA LEU A 107 4.79 7.76 -2.23
C LEU A 107 4.59 7.91 -3.75
N GLY A 108 4.38 9.15 -4.21
CA GLY A 108 4.25 9.43 -5.64
C GLY A 108 5.46 8.97 -6.46
N ASP A 109 6.69 9.28 -6.04
CA ASP A 109 7.90 8.88 -6.77
C ASP A 109 8.08 7.35 -6.83
N PHE A 110 7.71 6.62 -5.76
CA PHE A 110 7.69 5.15 -5.77
C PHE A 110 6.81 4.61 -6.90
N PHE A 111 5.63 5.20 -7.09
CA PHE A 111 4.67 4.84 -8.15
C PHE A 111 4.88 5.61 -9.47
N CYS A 112 6.08 6.13 -9.72
CA CYS A 112 6.44 6.89 -10.92
C CYS A 112 5.64 8.19 -11.15
N ASN A 113 4.98 8.71 -10.11
CA ASN A 113 4.25 9.98 -10.10
C ASN A 113 5.04 11.12 -9.43
N GLY A 114 6.29 11.35 -9.84
CA GLY A 114 7.15 12.35 -9.19
C GLY A 114 6.68 13.81 -9.33
N LYS A 115 5.80 14.11 -10.30
CA LYS A 115 5.22 15.46 -10.46
C LYS A 115 3.91 15.66 -9.71
N TYR A 116 3.34 14.61 -9.12
CA TYR A 116 2.01 14.63 -8.49
C TYR A 116 0.89 15.11 -9.44
N GLU A 117 1.13 14.96 -10.74
CA GLU A 117 0.20 15.24 -11.83
C GLU A 117 -0.13 13.93 -12.53
N TYR A 118 -1.40 13.72 -12.87
CA TYR A 118 -1.76 12.53 -13.62
C TYR A 118 -1.05 12.49 -14.98
N ARG A 119 -0.30 11.41 -15.20
CA ARG A 119 0.26 11.02 -16.49
C ARG A 119 0.16 9.53 -16.61
N GLN A 120 -0.56 9.02 -17.61
CA GLN A 120 -0.75 7.59 -17.72
C GLN A 120 0.60 6.87 -17.82
N LEU A 121 0.79 5.88 -16.95
CA LEU A 121 1.86 4.90 -17.06
C LEU A 121 1.20 3.53 -17.16
N SER A 122 1.57 2.77 -18.19
CA SER A 122 1.12 1.39 -18.36
C SER A 122 2.35 0.52 -18.56
N SER A 123 2.70 -0.26 -17.55
CA SER A 123 3.79 -1.21 -17.62
C SER A 123 3.39 -2.50 -16.93
N LEU A 124 4.24 -3.53 -17.02
CA LEU A 124 4.02 -4.75 -16.27
C LEU A 124 4.06 -4.51 -14.75
N ALA A 125 5.07 -3.79 -14.28
CA ALA A 125 5.37 -3.72 -12.86
C ALA A 125 4.60 -2.60 -12.15
N MET A 126 4.30 -1.50 -12.84
CA MET A 126 3.59 -0.36 -12.28
C MET A 126 2.64 0.28 -13.28
N CYS A 127 1.50 0.76 -12.78
CA CYS A 127 0.53 1.52 -13.56
C CYS A 127 0.11 2.80 -12.82
N LEU A 128 0.01 3.90 -13.55
CA LEU A 128 -0.63 5.14 -13.11
C LEU A 128 -1.89 5.33 -13.95
N ASN A 129 -3.04 5.01 -13.36
CA ASN A 129 -4.35 5.01 -14.00
C ASN A 129 -5.09 6.34 -13.74
N PRO A 130 -6.15 6.65 -14.52
CA PRO A 130 -6.96 7.85 -14.32
C PRO A 130 -7.38 8.05 -12.85
N GLY A 131 -7.47 9.30 -12.42
CA GLY A 131 -7.85 9.63 -11.04
C GLY A 131 -6.77 9.35 -9.99
N LYS A 132 -5.48 9.32 -10.37
CA LYS A 132 -4.34 8.99 -9.50
C LYS A 132 -4.36 7.55 -8.95
N GLY A 133 -4.97 6.61 -9.66
CA GLY A 133 -4.92 5.19 -9.32
C GLY A 133 -3.52 4.60 -9.54
N MET A 134 -2.69 4.60 -8.51
CA MET A 134 -1.31 4.11 -8.55
C MET A 134 -1.27 2.62 -8.18
N ASN A 135 -0.60 1.80 -9.01
CA ASN A 135 -0.51 0.35 -8.84
C ASN A 135 0.94 -0.13 -8.91
N CYS A 136 1.28 -1.11 -8.08
CA CYS A 136 2.55 -1.82 -8.07
C CYS A 136 2.29 -3.33 -8.05
N TYR A 137 2.95 -4.08 -8.93
CA TYR A 137 2.82 -5.53 -9.11
C TYR A 137 4.15 -6.27 -8.88
N PHE A 138 5.18 -5.59 -8.35
CA PHE A 138 6.39 -6.27 -7.89
C PHE A 138 6.04 -7.26 -6.79
N GLU A 139 6.56 -8.48 -6.89
CA GLU A 139 6.49 -9.43 -5.79
C GLU A 139 7.50 -9.03 -4.71
N MET A 140 7.03 -8.84 -3.48
CA MET A 140 7.87 -8.46 -2.34
C MET A 140 7.80 -9.54 -1.26
N PRO A 141 8.73 -10.52 -1.28
CA PRO A 141 8.71 -11.64 -0.34
C PRO A 141 9.18 -11.23 1.07
N TYR A 142 8.67 -11.95 2.08
CA TYR A 142 9.06 -11.84 3.48
C TYR A 142 8.99 -13.21 4.17
N PHE A 143 9.90 -13.49 5.10
CA PHE A 143 10.07 -14.81 5.68
C PHE A 143 9.33 -15.01 7.02
N SER A 144 8.99 -13.92 7.72
CA SER A 144 8.44 -13.91 9.08
C SER A 144 7.50 -12.73 9.36
N ALA A 145 7.73 -11.56 8.75
CA ALA A 145 6.88 -10.40 8.90
C ALA A 145 7.09 -9.35 7.80
N CYS A 146 6.06 -8.53 7.55
CA CYS A 146 6.16 -7.35 6.70
C CYS A 146 5.40 -6.18 7.34
N ARG A 147 6.03 -5.00 7.38
CA ARG A 147 5.38 -3.77 7.84
C ARG A 147 5.42 -2.71 6.74
N VAL A 148 4.26 -2.13 6.42
CA VAL A 148 4.11 -1.02 5.48
C VAL A 148 3.60 0.19 6.25
N GLU A 149 4.28 1.32 6.13
CA GLU A 149 3.91 2.56 6.80
C GLU A 149 4.03 3.75 5.87
N VAL A 150 3.24 4.80 6.14
CA VAL A 150 3.34 6.09 5.48
C VAL A 150 3.47 7.18 6.53
N GLN A 151 4.49 8.01 6.37
CA GLN A 151 4.66 9.23 7.16
C GLN A 151 4.16 10.43 6.37
N ASN A 152 3.35 11.29 6.99
CA ASN A 152 2.84 12.50 6.34
C ASN A 152 3.54 13.75 6.88
N LEU A 153 4.41 14.34 6.05
CA LEU A 153 5.15 15.58 6.34
C LEU A 153 4.42 16.85 5.86
N GLY A 154 3.17 16.70 5.39
CA GLY A 154 2.38 17.75 4.75
C GLY A 154 1.11 18.11 5.51
N GLY A 155 0.10 18.61 4.81
CA GLY A 155 -1.23 18.81 5.39
C GLY A 155 -1.98 17.49 5.59
N SER A 156 -3.01 17.52 6.43
CA SER A 156 -3.92 16.37 6.58
C SER A 156 -4.54 15.98 5.24
N CYS A 157 -4.55 14.69 4.91
CA CYS A 157 -5.06 14.22 3.62
C CYS A 157 -5.65 12.82 3.69
N ALA A 158 -6.55 12.50 2.75
CA ALA A 158 -7.10 11.16 2.61
C ALA A 158 -6.14 10.24 1.86
N LEU A 159 -6.01 8.99 2.33
CA LEU A 159 -5.27 7.90 1.69
C LEU A 159 -6.18 6.68 1.53
N TYR A 160 -6.39 6.28 0.28
CA TYR A 160 -7.05 5.04 -0.08
C TYR A 160 -5.96 4.05 -0.48
N TYR A 161 -6.04 2.82 0.01
CA TYR A 161 -5.07 1.79 -0.38
C TYR A 161 -5.65 0.39 -0.30
N GLN A 162 -4.99 -0.53 -1.00
CA GLN A 162 -5.17 -1.96 -0.88
C GLN A 162 -3.82 -2.65 -1.05
N ILE A 163 -3.46 -3.53 -0.13
CA ILE A 163 -2.24 -4.34 -0.18
C ILE A 163 -2.67 -5.80 -0.25
N ASP A 164 -2.50 -6.42 -1.40
CA ASP A 164 -2.86 -7.83 -1.64
C ASP A 164 -1.63 -8.73 -1.44
N CYS A 165 -1.83 -9.78 -0.66
CA CYS A 165 -0.77 -10.66 -0.21
C CYS A 165 -1.10 -12.13 -0.46
N GLU A 166 -0.05 -12.93 -0.58
CA GLU A 166 -0.10 -14.39 -0.53
C GLU A 166 0.61 -14.88 0.74
N GLU A 167 -0.07 -15.67 1.55
CA GLU A 167 0.54 -16.49 2.60
C GLU A 167 1.00 -17.80 1.96
N LYS A 168 2.33 -17.98 1.88
CA LYS A 168 2.96 -19.11 1.19
C LYS A 168 4.38 -19.31 1.70
N VAL A 169 4.91 -20.51 1.50
CA VAL A 169 6.34 -20.77 1.69
C VAL A 169 7.13 -20.06 0.60
N ILE A 170 8.09 -19.22 1.01
CA ILE A 170 9.00 -18.51 0.13
C ILE A 170 10.28 -19.35 -0.04
N PRO A 171 10.77 -19.55 -1.29
CA PRO A 171 12.05 -20.21 -1.54
C PRO A 171 13.20 -19.55 -0.77
N LYS A 172 14.11 -20.37 -0.20
CA LYS A 172 15.19 -19.90 0.68
C LYS A 172 16.18 -18.95 0.00
N ASP A 173 16.27 -18.99 -1.31
CA ASP A 173 17.11 -18.16 -2.17
C ASP A 173 16.43 -16.86 -2.63
N SER A 174 15.18 -16.61 -2.20
CA SER A 174 14.48 -15.35 -2.50
C SER A 174 15.14 -14.17 -1.79
N LEU A 175 15.21 -13.03 -2.48
CA LEU A 175 15.75 -11.77 -1.96
C LEU A 175 14.63 -10.76 -1.69
N TYR A 176 14.91 -9.78 -0.84
CA TYR A 176 13.96 -8.70 -0.56
C TYR A 176 13.89 -7.70 -1.71
N PHE A 177 12.70 -7.15 -1.91
CA PHE A 177 12.52 -6.01 -2.80
C PHE A 177 13.05 -4.73 -2.13
N HIS A 178 13.85 -3.95 -2.86
CA HIS A 178 14.40 -2.68 -2.37
C HIS A 178 14.10 -1.55 -3.34
N ALA A 179 13.76 -0.38 -2.80
CA ALA A 179 13.61 0.86 -3.56
C ALA A 179 14.03 2.05 -2.71
N GLN A 180 14.78 2.98 -3.30
CA GLN A 180 15.35 4.11 -2.60
C GLN A 180 15.21 5.36 -3.46
N TYR A 181 14.68 6.43 -2.88
CA TYR A 181 14.64 7.73 -3.55
C TYR A 181 15.94 8.50 -3.32
N ARG A 182 16.52 9.04 -4.39
CA ARG A 182 17.68 9.92 -4.34
C ARG A 182 17.43 11.11 -5.24
N ARG A 183 17.79 12.31 -4.77
CA ARG A 183 17.66 13.56 -5.53
C ARG A 183 18.89 14.41 -5.32
N THR A 184 19.40 14.94 -6.43
CA THR A 184 20.45 15.96 -6.44
C THR A 184 19.90 17.17 -7.21
N ASN A 185 20.00 18.37 -6.63
CA ASN A 185 19.53 19.60 -7.26
C ASN A 185 20.41 20.79 -6.82
N PRO A 186 21.18 21.42 -7.73
CA PRO A 186 21.28 21.11 -9.17
C PRO A 186 21.92 19.74 -9.41
N LEU A 187 21.71 19.19 -10.61
CA LEU A 187 22.47 18.01 -11.06
C LEU A 187 23.94 18.43 -11.25
N PRO A 188 24.91 17.72 -10.65
CA PRO A 188 26.32 17.97 -10.91
C PRO A 188 26.66 17.60 -12.36
N TYR A 189 27.56 18.37 -12.98
CA TYR A 189 28.11 18.09 -14.31
C TYR A 189 29.15 16.97 -14.27
#